data_AF-A0A521K867-F1
#
_entry.id   AF-A0A521K867-F1
#
_cell.length_a   1.000
_cell.length_b   1.000
_cell.length_c   1.000
_cell.angle_alpha   90.00
_cell.angle_beta   90.00
_cell.angle_gamma   90.00
#
_symmetry.space_group_name_H-M   'P 1'
#
loop_
_entity.id
_entity.type
_entity.pdbx_description
1 polymer ?
#
loop_
_entity_poly.entity_id
_entity_poly.type
_entity_poly.pdbx_seq_one_letter_code
_entity_poly.pdbx_strand_id
1 'polypeptide(L)'
;VGSMLIAPLLFPVLSLSLGIIVADEKLIGRSIMTLVRSLAFALVASFVIGFLFSTRSDTLVQIIVGGPSSLMYAIVAAIAGFAAAFAMTKPHLNQTLPGVAISVSLVPPLATAGIALSAFNWPIFSSSLLLFLVNIIGIVFSSMIVFALLKFSVKKGVTEEVVKEEEKVIKKEHHKKELKKD
;
A
#
# COMPACT_ATOMS: atom_id res chain seq x y z
N VAL A 1 -12.13 2.45 13.38
CA VAL A 1 -12.86 2.15 12.12
C VAL A 1 -12.03 2.50 10.88
N GLY A 2 -11.40 3.68 10.82
CA GLY A 2 -10.50 4.04 9.71
C GLY A 2 -9.32 3.06 9.48
N SER A 3 -8.78 2.44 10.54
CA SER A 3 -7.70 1.44 10.45
C SER A 3 -8.01 0.22 9.57
N MET A 4 -9.29 -0.16 9.44
CA MET A 4 -9.73 -1.31 8.64
C MET A 4 -9.82 -0.99 7.13
N LEU A 5 -9.99 0.30 6.78
CA LEU A 5 -9.96 0.80 5.40
C LEU A 5 -8.55 1.12 4.88
N ILE A 6 -7.55 1.15 5.77
CA ILE A 6 -6.15 1.46 5.45
C ILE A 6 -5.41 0.23 4.90
N ALA A 7 -5.81 -0.96 5.35
CA ALA A 7 -5.20 -2.24 4.98
C ALA A 7 -5.09 -2.51 3.46
N PRO A 8 -6.07 -2.17 2.59
CA PRO A 8 -6.03 -2.51 1.16
C PRO A 8 -4.92 -1.80 0.37
N LEU A 9 -4.42 -0.66 0.86
CA LEU A 9 -3.36 0.11 0.20
C LEU A 9 -2.03 0.04 0.96
N LEU A 10 -2.07 0.07 2.29
CA LEU A 10 -0.86 0.05 3.11
C LEU A 10 -0.01 -1.21 2.87
N PHE A 11 -0.64 -2.39 2.93
CA PHE A 11 0.09 -3.65 2.83
C PHE A 11 0.67 -3.92 1.43
N PRO A 12 -0.05 -3.67 0.32
CA PRO A 12 0.53 -3.83 -1.01
C PRO A 12 1.69 -2.87 -1.29
N VAL A 13 1.63 -1.62 -0.81
CA VAL A 13 2.77 -0.68 -0.96
C VAL A 13 3.99 -1.17 -0.19
N LEU A 14 3.82 -1.59 1.07
CA LEU A 14 4.94 -2.09 1.89
C LEU A 14 5.47 -3.44 1.38
N SER A 15 4.59 -4.31 0.88
CA SER A 15 4.96 -5.60 0.27
C SER A 15 5.73 -5.41 -1.04
N LEU A 16 5.39 -4.38 -1.83
CA LEU A 16 6.15 -4.00 -3.01
C LEU A 16 7.58 -3.59 -2.63
N SER A 17 7.73 -2.69 -1.65
CA SER A 17 9.03 -2.24 -1.16
C SER A 17 9.87 -3.41 -0.65
N LEU A 18 9.27 -4.31 0.13
CA LEU A 18 9.93 -5.49 0.63
C LEU A 18 10.34 -6.42 -0.51
N GLY A 19 9.44 -6.71 -1.46
CA GLY A 19 9.69 -7.55 -2.63
C GLY A 19 10.85 -7.06 -3.49
N ILE A 20 11.00 -5.74 -3.63
CA ILE A 20 12.15 -5.12 -4.32
C ILE A 20 13.44 -5.40 -3.54
N ILE A 21 13.44 -5.23 -2.22
CA ILE A 21 14.63 -5.44 -1.37
C ILE A 21 15.06 -6.92 -1.29
N VAL A 22 14.10 -7.86 -1.31
CA VAL A 22 14.39 -9.32 -1.28
C VAL A 22 14.49 -9.96 -2.67
N ALA A 23 14.40 -9.17 -3.74
CA ALA A 23 14.36 -9.65 -5.13
C ALA A 23 13.36 -10.81 -5.34
N ASP A 24 12.13 -10.64 -4.85
CA ASP A 24 11.04 -11.59 -5.03
C ASP A 24 10.05 -11.11 -6.10
N GLU A 25 10.27 -11.55 -7.34
CA GLU A 25 9.42 -11.24 -8.49
C GLU A 25 7.96 -11.63 -8.28
N LYS A 26 7.67 -12.74 -7.57
CA LYS A 26 6.30 -13.16 -7.29
C LYS A 26 5.62 -12.18 -6.33
N LEU A 27 6.35 -11.72 -5.31
CA LEU A 27 5.85 -10.73 -4.35
C LEU A 27 5.64 -9.36 -5.01
N ILE A 28 6.59 -8.93 -5.83
CA ILE A 28 6.50 -7.68 -6.62
C ILE A 28 5.26 -7.74 -7.53
N GLY A 29 5.11 -8.78 -8.34
CA GLY A 29 4.00 -8.93 -9.27
C GLY A 29 2.63 -8.95 -8.58
N ARG A 30 2.50 -9.69 -7.46
CA ARG A 30 1.27 -9.71 -6.65
C ARG A 30 0.95 -8.35 -6.04
N SER A 31 1.96 -7.65 -5.54
CA SER A 31 1.80 -6.33 -4.93
C SER A 31 1.36 -5.29 -5.95
N ILE A 32 2.00 -5.28 -7.13
CA ILE A 32 1.61 -4.42 -8.26
C ILE A 32 0.17 -4.71 -8.70
N MET A 33 -0.17 -5.99 -8.93
CA MET A 33 -1.53 -6.36 -9.34
C MET A 33 -2.58 -5.93 -8.31
N THR A 34 -2.27 -6.06 -7.02
CA THR A 34 -3.17 -5.61 -5.95
C THR A 34 -3.30 -4.09 -5.94
N LEU A 35 -2.21 -3.35 -6.07
CA LEU A 35 -2.22 -1.89 -6.16
C LEU A 35 -3.04 -1.40 -7.36
N VAL A 36 -2.86 -1.99 -8.54
CA VAL A 36 -3.60 -1.64 -9.75
C VAL A 36 -5.09 -1.92 -9.58
N ARG A 37 -5.46 -3.05 -8.98
CA ARG A 37 -6.87 -3.36 -8.68
C ARG A 37 -7.48 -2.37 -7.70
N SER A 38 -6.79 -2.08 -6.59
CA SER A 38 -7.24 -1.10 -5.59
C SER A 38 -7.38 0.30 -6.21
N LEU A 39 -6.43 0.69 -7.06
CA LEU A 39 -6.44 1.93 -7.81
C LEU A 39 -7.67 2.01 -8.75
N ALA A 40 -7.88 0.97 -9.56
CA ALA A 40 -9.00 0.90 -10.48
C ALA A 40 -10.35 0.95 -9.75
N PHE A 41 -10.50 0.20 -8.66
CA PHE A 41 -11.72 0.24 -7.84
C PHE A 41 -11.98 1.63 -7.26
N ALA A 42 -10.97 2.28 -6.69
CA ALA A 42 -11.12 3.61 -6.11
C ALA A 42 -11.41 4.68 -7.17
N LEU A 43 -10.77 4.62 -8.34
CA LEU A 43 -11.05 5.50 -9.48
C LEU A 43 -12.47 5.32 -10.00
N VAL A 44 -12.91 4.08 -10.23
CA VAL A 44 -14.27 3.80 -10.71
C VAL A 44 -15.31 4.26 -9.68
N ALA A 45 -15.09 3.97 -8.39
CA ALA A 45 -16.00 4.39 -7.35
C ALA A 45 -16.12 5.92 -7.27
N SER A 46 -14.99 6.63 -7.25
CA SER A 46 -14.99 8.11 -7.22
C SER A 46 -15.52 8.74 -8.51
N PHE A 47 -15.30 8.11 -9.66
CA PHE A 47 -15.90 8.51 -10.94
C PHE A 47 -17.43 8.37 -10.90
N VAL A 48 -17.96 7.22 -10.48
CA VAL A 48 -19.42 6.99 -10.40
C VAL A 48 -20.06 7.98 -9.44
N ILE A 49 -19.43 8.24 -8.28
CA ILE A 49 -19.91 9.26 -7.34
C ILE A 49 -19.85 10.65 -7.99
N GLY A 50 -18.72 11.03 -8.60
CA GLY A 50 -18.58 12.32 -9.28
C GLY A 50 -19.65 12.53 -10.36
N PHE A 51 -19.92 11.49 -11.15
CA PHE A 51 -20.92 11.49 -12.21
C PHE A 51 -22.35 11.64 -11.67
N LEU A 52 -22.72 10.89 -10.63
CA LEU A 52 -24.05 10.93 -10.02
C LEU A 52 -24.34 12.27 -9.31
N PHE A 53 -23.31 12.92 -8.77
CA PHE A 53 -23.43 14.15 -7.99
C PHE A 53 -22.93 15.41 -8.74
N SER A 54 -22.77 15.32 -10.07
CA SER A 54 -22.15 16.34 -10.93
C SER A 54 -22.86 17.71 -10.94
N THR A 55 -24.08 17.85 -10.43
CA THR A 55 -24.79 19.15 -10.38
C THR A 55 -24.16 20.15 -9.38
N ARG A 56 -23.18 19.75 -8.56
CA ARG A 56 -22.44 20.63 -7.62
C ARG A 56 -20.91 20.70 -7.88
N SER A 57 -20.41 20.09 -8.96
CA SER A 57 -18.98 19.75 -9.10
C SER A 57 -18.05 20.91 -9.45
N ASP A 58 -18.51 21.97 -10.12
CA ASP A 58 -17.60 23.03 -10.58
C ASP A 58 -16.94 23.80 -9.43
N THR A 59 -17.66 24.00 -8.32
CA THR A 59 -17.11 24.67 -7.12
C THR A 59 -16.24 23.72 -6.28
N LEU A 60 -16.64 22.45 -6.14
CA LEU A 60 -15.90 21.45 -5.36
C LEU A 60 -14.55 21.10 -6.00
N VAL A 61 -14.52 20.96 -7.33
CA VAL A 61 -13.29 20.67 -8.08
C VAL A 61 -12.29 21.82 -7.94
N GLN A 62 -12.73 23.08 -7.98
CA GLN A 62 -11.84 24.24 -7.80
C GLN A 62 -11.30 24.36 -6.37
N ILE A 63 -12.09 24.04 -5.34
CA ILE A 63 -11.64 24.08 -3.93
C ILE A 63 -10.58 23.02 -3.65
N ILE A 64 -10.68 21.83 -4.25
CA ILE A 64 -9.70 20.74 -4.07
C ILE A 64 -8.38 21.02 -4.81
N VAL A 65 -8.42 21.87 -5.84
CA VAL A 65 -7.30 22.14 -6.76
C VAL A 65 -6.46 23.36 -6.36
N GLY A 66 -7.01 24.25 -5.52
CA GLY A 66 -6.39 25.51 -5.09
C GLY A 66 -5.24 25.41 -4.09
N GLY A 67 -4.40 24.37 -4.14
CA GLY A 67 -3.29 24.18 -3.19
C GLY A 67 -1.93 24.01 -3.85
N PRO A 68 -1.03 25.03 -3.83
CA PRO A 68 0.37 24.87 -4.21
C PRO A 68 1.11 24.14 -3.07
N SER A 69 0.98 22.82 -2.96
CA SER A 69 1.67 22.07 -1.88
C SER A 69 2.05 20.63 -2.20
N SER A 70 2.15 20.26 -3.49
CA SER A 70 2.55 18.91 -3.95
C SER A 70 3.80 18.35 -3.23
N LEU A 71 4.85 19.17 -3.07
CA LEU A 71 6.11 18.74 -2.44
C LEU A 71 5.97 18.43 -0.95
N MET A 72 5.14 19.17 -0.20
CA MET A 72 4.97 18.91 1.23
C MET A 72 4.23 17.59 1.47
N TYR A 73 3.22 17.27 0.65
CA TYR A 73 2.53 15.98 0.72
C TYR A 73 3.47 14.82 0.38
N ALA A 74 4.39 14.98 -0.57
CA ALA A 74 5.39 13.98 -0.88
C ALA A 74 6.36 13.72 0.29
N ILE A 75 6.80 14.76 0.99
CA ILE A 75 7.65 14.64 2.19
C ILE A 75 6.89 13.91 3.30
N VAL A 76 5.64 14.30 3.56
CA VAL A 76 4.79 13.64 4.57
C VAL A 76 4.57 12.17 4.23
N ALA A 77 4.32 11.86 2.95
CA ALA A 77 4.16 10.49 2.48
C ALA A 77 5.45 9.67 2.66
N ALA A 78 6.62 10.22 2.35
CA ALA A 78 7.91 9.59 2.59
C ALA A 78 8.14 9.30 4.09
N ILE A 79 7.92 10.28 4.97
CA ILE A 79 8.04 10.11 6.43
C ILE A 79 7.07 9.03 6.93
N ALA A 80 5.84 9.02 6.42
CA ALA A 80 4.85 8.00 6.76
C ALA A 80 5.28 6.61 6.28
N GLY A 81 5.86 6.48 5.08
CA GLY A 81 6.41 5.23 4.57
C GLY A 81 7.59 4.71 5.38
N PHE A 82 8.46 5.61 5.83
CA PHE A 82 9.55 5.28 6.76
C PHE A 82 8.98 4.77 8.09
N ALA A 83 8.07 5.51 8.71
CA ALA A 83 7.48 5.16 9.99
C ALA A 83 6.67 3.85 9.91
N ALA A 84 5.95 3.61 8.82
CA ALA A 84 5.18 2.40 8.58
C ALA A 84 6.09 1.17 8.45
N ALA A 85 7.14 1.27 7.63
CA ALA A 85 8.12 0.20 7.48
C ALA A 85 8.83 -0.08 8.82
N PHE A 86 9.20 0.95 9.57
CA PHE A 86 9.83 0.77 10.87
C PHE A 86 8.88 0.11 11.88
N ALA A 87 7.63 0.56 11.95
CA ALA A 87 6.61 -0.02 12.82
C ALA A 87 6.28 -1.47 12.45
N MET A 88 6.33 -1.84 11.16
CA MET A 88 6.16 -3.24 10.73
C MET A 88 7.22 -4.18 11.28
N THR A 89 8.44 -3.68 11.49
CA THR A 89 9.57 -4.49 11.95
C THR A 89 9.65 -4.64 13.47
N LYS A 90 8.82 -3.92 14.21
CA LYS A 90 8.79 -3.93 15.68
C LYS A 90 7.43 -4.40 16.20
N PRO A 91 7.34 -5.55 16.89
CA PRO A 91 6.06 -6.13 17.34
C PRO A 91 5.28 -5.27 18.35
N HIS A 92 5.94 -4.29 18.98
CA HIS A 92 5.34 -3.43 20.00
C HIS A 92 4.95 -2.03 19.49
N LEU A 93 5.15 -1.73 18.19
CA LEU A 93 4.84 -0.41 17.63
C LEU A 93 3.49 -0.40 16.90
N ASN A 94 2.70 0.64 17.15
CA ASN A 94 1.39 0.81 16.54
C ASN A 94 1.51 1.23 15.07
N GLN A 95 1.08 0.36 14.16
CA GLN A 95 1.06 0.61 12.71
C GLN A 95 -0.09 1.54 12.26
N THR A 96 -1.03 1.85 13.16
CA THR A 96 -2.22 2.67 12.86
C THR A 96 -1.84 4.09 12.45
N LEU A 97 -0.92 4.73 13.18
CA LEU A 97 -0.59 6.15 12.94
C LEU A 97 0.07 6.38 11.56
N PRO A 98 1.13 5.64 11.17
CA PRO A 98 1.68 5.73 9.82
C PRO A 98 0.68 5.32 8.74
N GLY A 99 -0.16 4.31 9.03
CA GLY A 99 -1.22 3.88 8.13
C GLY A 99 -2.24 4.97 7.83
N VAL A 100 -2.65 5.74 8.84
CA VAL A 100 -3.55 6.90 8.67
C VAL A 100 -2.88 7.97 7.81
N ALA A 101 -1.61 8.29 8.07
CA ALA A 101 -0.88 9.28 7.28
C ALA A 101 -0.75 8.88 5.80
N ILE A 102 -0.50 7.60 5.52
CA ILE A 102 -0.47 7.05 4.15
C ILE A 102 -1.85 7.12 3.49
N SER A 103 -2.92 6.78 4.21
CA SER A 103 -4.27 6.88 3.66
C SER A 103 -4.67 8.32 3.35
N VAL A 104 -4.31 9.27 4.22
CA VAL A 104 -4.61 10.70 4.03
C VAL A 104 -3.80 11.29 2.87
N SER A 105 -2.59 10.78 2.59
CA SER A 105 -1.79 11.25 1.45
C SER A 105 -2.21 10.63 0.11
N LEU A 106 -2.82 9.44 0.11
CA LEU A 106 -3.16 8.70 -1.11
C LEU A 106 -4.63 8.82 -1.53
N VAL A 107 -5.56 8.71 -0.58
CA VAL A 107 -7.00 8.64 -0.89
C VAL A 107 -7.54 9.95 -1.47
N PRO A 108 -7.23 11.15 -0.93
CA PRO A 108 -7.76 12.40 -1.47
C PRO A 108 -7.29 12.70 -2.90
N PRO A 109 -5.99 12.61 -3.26
CA PRO A 109 -5.56 12.82 -4.65
C PRO A 109 -6.21 11.82 -5.61
N LEU A 110 -6.40 10.58 -5.18
CA LEU A 110 -7.02 9.56 -6.02
C LEU A 110 -8.51 9.79 -6.24
N ALA A 111 -9.24 10.17 -5.18
CA ALA A 111 -10.64 10.54 -5.27
C ALA A 111 -10.83 11.79 -6.15
N THR A 112 -9.92 12.77 -6.01
CA THR A 112 -9.91 13.97 -6.85
C THR A 112 -9.70 13.62 -8.31
N ALA A 113 -8.78 12.70 -8.62
CA ALA A 113 -8.57 12.24 -9.99
C ALA A 113 -9.84 11.60 -10.57
N GLY A 114 -10.52 10.70 -9.86
CA GLY A 114 -11.76 10.09 -10.35
C GLY A 114 -12.92 11.08 -10.53
N ILE A 115 -13.06 12.05 -9.62
CA ILE A 115 -14.06 13.12 -9.76
C ILE A 115 -13.72 14.02 -10.95
N ALA A 116 -12.46 14.42 -11.12
CA ALA A 116 -12.03 15.24 -12.24
C ALA A 116 -12.23 14.52 -13.59
N LEU A 117 -12.02 13.20 -13.62
CA LEU A 117 -12.31 12.36 -14.77
C LEU A 117 -13.82 12.36 -15.12
N SER A 118 -14.70 12.34 -14.11
CA SER A 118 -16.16 12.44 -14.32
C SER A 118 -16.62 13.79 -14.89
N ALA A 119 -15.89 14.86 -14.56
CA ALA A 119 -16.14 16.21 -15.05
C ALA A 119 -15.39 16.54 -16.36
N PHE A 120 -14.71 15.57 -16.98
CA PHE A 120 -13.85 15.75 -18.16
C PHE A 120 -12.75 16.83 -17.96
N ASN A 121 -12.34 17.08 -16.72
CA ASN A 121 -11.34 18.09 -16.37
C ASN A 121 -9.93 17.48 -16.39
N TRP A 122 -9.33 17.43 -17.58
CA TRP A 122 -8.01 16.83 -17.81
C TRP A 122 -6.87 17.44 -16.99
N PRO A 123 -6.73 18.78 -16.85
CA PRO A 123 -5.64 19.37 -16.08
C PRO A 123 -5.60 18.93 -14.62
N ILE A 124 -6.78 18.79 -14.01
CA ILE A 124 -6.91 18.42 -12.61
C ILE A 124 -6.71 16.92 -12.45
N PHE A 125 -7.29 16.11 -13.35
CA PHE A 125 -7.05 14.68 -13.39
C PHE A 125 -5.55 14.35 -13.43
N SER A 126 -4.80 14.95 -14.37
CA SER A 126 -3.37 14.67 -14.52
C SER A 126 -2.57 15.13 -13.30
N SER A 127 -2.88 16.30 -12.73
CA SER A 127 -2.16 16.85 -11.58
C SER A 127 -2.39 16.01 -10.32
N SER A 128 -3.64 15.61 -10.06
CA SER A 128 -3.98 14.76 -8.90
C SER A 128 -3.43 13.35 -9.04
N LEU A 129 -3.42 12.78 -10.26
CA LEU A 129 -2.82 11.48 -10.53
C LEU A 129 -1.29 11.53 -10.37
N LEU A 130 -0.64 12.59 -10.84
CA LEU A 130 0.80 12.79 -10.65
C LEU A 130 1.15 12.86 -9.15
N LEU A 131 0.38 13.62 -8.36
CA LEU A 131 0.58 13.72 -6.92
C LEU A 131 0.42 12.36 -6.22
N PHE A 132 -0.60 11.58 -6.60
CA PHE A 132 -0.79 10.22 -6.12
C PHE A 132 0.43 9.33 -6.41
N LEU A 133 0.95 9.37 -7.64
CA LEU A 133 2.11 8.59 -8.05
C LEU A 133 3.38 8.99 -7.28
N VAL A 134 3.64 10.29 -7.12
CA VAL A 134 4.77 10.80 -6.35
C VAL A 134 4.69 10.34 -4.89
N ASN A 135 3.50 10.36 -4.29
CA ASN A 135 3.29 9.89 -2.91
C ASN A 135 3.55 8.38 -2.78
N ILE A 136 3.06 7.56 -3.72
CA ILE A 136 3.36 6.12 -3.76
C ILE A 136 4.86 5.87 -3.87
N ILE A 137 5.54 6.54 -4.80
CA ILE A 137 6.99 6.38 -5.01
C ILE A 137 7.75 6.80 -3.74
N GLY A 138 7.37 7.90 -3.11
CA GLY A 138 7.97 8.37 -1.86
C GLY A 138 7.82 7.35 -0.73
N ILE A 139 6.62 6.79 -0.54
CA ILE A 139 6.37 5.74 0.45
C ILE A 139 7.23 4.50 0.14
N VAL A 140 7.21 4.02 -1.12
CA VAL A 140 7.97 2.84 -1.52
C VAL A 140 9.46 3.03 -1.25
N PHE A 141 10.02 4.14 -1.71
CA PHE A 141 11.43 4.48 -1.57
C PHE A 141 11.85 4.59 -0.10
N SER A 142 11.08 5.30 0.72
CA SER A 142 11.36 5.43 2.16
C SER A 142 11.26 4.08 2.89
N SER A 143 10.29 3.24 2.54
CA SER A 143 10.17 1.90 3.11
C SER A 143 11.32 0.99 2.67
N MET A 144 11.78 1.09 1.40
CA MET A 144 12.96 0.39 0.90
C MET A 144 14.21 0.75 1.71
N ILE A 145 14.42 2.05 2.02
CA ILE A 145 15.54 2.49 2.86
C ILE A 145 15.49 1.80 4.23
N VAL A 146 14.31 1.78 4.89
CA VAL A 146 14.17 1.12 6.19
C VAL A 146 14.49 -0.38 6.11
N PHE A 147 13.91 -1.08 5.13
CA PHE A 147 14.15 -2.51 4.96
C PHE A 147 15.61 -2.84 4.60
N ALA A 148 16.26 -1.99 3.79
CA ALA A 148 17.68 -2.11 3.49
C ALA A 148 18.55 -1.91 4.74
N LEU A 149 18.29 -0.88 5.55
CA LEU A 149 19.00 -0.60 6.80
C LEU A 149 18.85 -1.73 7.82
N LEU A 150 17.68 -2.34 7.87
CA LEU A 150 17.38 -3.47 8.76
C LEU A 150 17.85 -4.83 8.21
N LYS A 151 18.63 -4.85 7.12
CA LYS A 151 19.19 -6.05 6.48
C LYS A 151 18.14 -7.12 6.15
N PHE A 152 16.93 -6.72 5.75
CA PHE A 152 15.93 -7.66 5.20
C PHE A 152 16.40 -8.35 3.91
N SER A 153 17.56 -7.97 3.34
CA SER A 153 18.24 -8.65 2.23
C SER A 153 18.62 -10.12 2.51
N VAL A 154 18.39 -10.65 3.71
CA VAL A 154 18.79 -12.00 4.09
C VAL A 154 17.59 -12.97 4.12
N LYS A 155 17.64 -13.89 3.15
CA LYS A 155 17.13 -15.28 3.17
C LYS A 155 15.64 -15.51 2.82
N LYS A 156 15.38 -15.57 1.50
CA LYS A 156 14.45 -16.57 0.90
C LYS A 156 14.68 -18.00 1.46
N GLY A 157 15.89 -18.31 1.91
CA GLY A 157 16.25 -19.63 2.46
C GLY A 157 15.73 -19.94 3.87
N VAL A 158 15.38 -18.96 4.72
CA VAL A 158 14.95 -19.26 6.11
C VAL A 158 13.48 -19.66 6.18
N THR A 159 12.61 -19.01 5.40
CA THR A 159 11.20 -19.39 5.32
C THR A 159 11.03 -20.76 4.66
N GLU A 160 11.86 -21.11 3.68
CA GLU A 160 11.85 -22.45 3.08
C GLU A 160 12.44 -23.53 4.00
N GLU A 161 13.44 -23.22 4.84
CA GLU A 161 13.97 -24.15 5.85
C GLU A 161 12.95 -24.42 6.97
N VAL A 162 12.30 -23.37 7.49
CA VAL A 162 11.32 -23.50 8.59
C VAL A 162 10.06 -24.23 8.12
N VAL A 163 9.56 -23.95 6.91
CA VAL A 163 8.40 -24.69 6.35
C VAL A 163 8.75 -26.16 6.07
N LYS A 164 9.96 -26.47 5.61
CA LYS A 164 10.42 -27.87 5.41
C LYS A 164 10.64 -28.62 6.73
N GLU A 165 11.08 -27.93 7.79
CA GLU A 165 11.20 -28.48 9.14
C GLU A 165 9.81 -28.79 9.72
N GLU A 166 8.84 -27.87 9.60
CA GLU A 166 7.47 -28.08 10.07
C GLU A 166 6.76 -29.24 9.35
N GLU A 167 6.90 -29.35 8.02
CA GLU A 167 6.33 -30.48 7.27
C GLU A 167 6.95 -31.84 7.67
N LYS A 168 8.24 -31.88 8.00
CA LYS A 168 8.91 -33.10 8.49
C LYS A 168 8.43 -33.50 9.89
N VAL A 169 8.19 -32.52 10.77
CA VAL A 169 7.68 -32.76 12.13
C VAL A 169 6.24 -33.26 12.07
N ILE A 170 5.39 -32.68 11.21
CA ILE A 170 4.00 -33.11 11.02
C ILE A 170 3.93 -34.54 10.46
N LYS A 171 4.78 -34.90 9.49
CA LYS A 171 4.84 -36.28 8.96
C LYS A 171 5.29 -37.29 10.01
N LYS A 172 6.25 -36.94 10.88
CA LYS A 172 6.68 -37.80 12.00
C LYS A 172 5.58 -37.97 13.06
N GLU A 173 4.85 -36.90 13.37
CA GLU A 173 3.70 -36.91 14.28
C GLU A 173 2.55 -37.80 13.78
N HIS A 174 2.23 -37.73 12.48
CA HIS A 174 1.22 -38.58 11.86
C HIS A 174 1.61 -40.06 11.86
N HIS A 175 2.85 -40.39 11.48
CA HIS A 175 3.32 -41.77 11.47
C HIS A 175 3.34 -42.41 12.88
N LYS A 176 3.66 -41.62 13.91
CA LYS A 176 3.69 -42.08 15.31
C LYS A 176 2.29 -42.27 15.92
N LYS A 177 1.26 -41.62 15.35
CA LYS A 177 -0.15 -41.80 15.75
C LYS A 177 -0.80 -43.00 15.09
N GLU A 178 -0.35 -43.38 13.88
CA GLU A 178 -0.80 -44.61 13.21
C GLU A 178 -0.25 -45.86 13.91
N LEU A 179 1.03 -45.87 14.30
CA LEU A 179 1.67 -46.98 15.04
C LEU A 179 1.15 -47.22 16.47
N LYS A 180 0.31 -46.33 17.01
CA LYS A 180 -0.29 -46.45 18.36
C LYS A 180 -1.75 -46.91 18.32
N LYS A 181 -2.31 -47.15 17.13
CA LYS A 181 -3.69 -47.59 16.93
C LYS A 181 -3.83 -49.10 16.67
N ASP A 182 -2.70 -49.80 16.49
CA ASP A 182 -2.59 -51.27 16.48
C ASP A 182 -2.07 -51.76 17.84
#